data_AF-A0AAV0Y114-F1
#
_entry.id   AF-A0AAV0Y114-F1
#
_cell.length_a   1.000
_cell.length_b   1.000
_cell.length_c   1.000
_cell.angle_alpha   90.00
_cell.angle_beta   90.00
_cell.angle_gamma   90.00
#
_symmetry.space_group_name_H-M   'P 1'
#
loop_
_entity.id
_entity.type
_entity.pdbx_description
1 polymer ?
#
loop_
_entity_poly.entity_id
_entity_poly.type
_entity_poly.pdbx_seq_one_letter_code
_entity_poly.pdbx_strand_id
1 'polypeptide(L)' 'MGIKFNTGFPIAFALMSRKTARAYNALFKRLLEIEPQWTPQTIIVDFERAAMVSLKAIFNNVTIRG' A
#
# COMPACT_ATOMS: atom_id res chain seq x y z
N MET A 1 4.68 23.23 -22.70
CA MET A 1 4.77 23.05 -21.24
C MET A 1 3.58 22.19 -20.81
N GLY A 2 3.75 20.88 -20.75
CA GLY A 2 2.65 19.95 -20.49
C GLY A 2 2.45 19.76 -18.99
N ILE A 3 1.27 20.13 -18.49
CA ILE A 3 0.84 19.77 -17.14
C ILE A 3 0.73 18.24 -17.13
N LYS A 4 1.72 17.55 -16.56
CA LYS A 4 1.60 16.12 -16.27
C LYS A 4 0.56 16.01 -15.16
N PHE A 5 -0.63 15.55 -15.51
CA PHE A 5 -1.58 15.10 -14.50
C PHE A 5 -0.94 13.92 -13.78
N ASN A 6 -0.45 14.16 -12.56
CA ASN A 6 -0.10 13.11 -11.61
C ASN A 6 -1.39 12.51 -11.05
N THR A 7 -2.27 12.04 -11.93
CA THR A 7 -3.58 11.50 -11.60
C THR A 7 -3.42 10.05 -11.23
N GLY A 8 -3.59 9.74 -9.95
CA GLY A 8 -3.78 8.36 -9.50
C GLY A 8 -5.12 7.84 -10.01
N PHE A 9 -5.12 6.65 -10.61
CA PHE A 9 -6.34 5.93 -10.94
C PHE A 9 -6.63 4.93 -9.82
N PRO A 10 -7.85 4.90 -9.24
CA PRO A 10 -8.16 3.92 -8.21
C PRO A 10 -8.20 2.51 -8.82
N ILE A 11 -7.33 1.63 -8.33
CA ILE A 11 -7.16 0.27 -8.88
C ILE A 11 -7.95 -0.77 -8.06
N ALA A 12 -8.09 -0.56 -6.75
CA ALA A 12 -8.75 -1.50 -5.85
C ALA A 12 -9.36 -0.81 -4.63
N PHE A 13 -10.38 -1.46 -4.06
CA PHE A 13 -10.98 -1.10 -2.79
C PHE A 13 -10.97 -2.32 -1.86
N ALA A 14 -10.68 -2.10 -0.58
CA ALA A 14 -10.70 -3.14 0.45
C ALA A 14 -11.53 -2.69 1.64
N LEU A 15 -12.65 -3.39 1.89
CA LEU A 15 -13.45 -3.17 3.07
C LEU A 15 -12.90 -4.03 4.22
N MET A 16 -12.42 -3.40 5.27
CA MET A 16 -11.81 -4.08 6.42
C MET A 16 -12.68 -3.94 7.65
N SER A 17 -12.98 -5.06 8.31
CA SER A 17 -13.73 -5.06 9.58
C SER A 17 -12.90 -4.62 10.78
N ARG A 18 -11.56 -4.66 10.67
CA ARG A 18 -10.61 -4.32 11.74
C ARG A 18 -9.37 -3.67 11.15
N LYS A 19 -8.81 -2.69 11.87
CA LYS A 19 -7.55 -2.00 11.54
C LYS A 19 -6.39 -2.55 12.38
N THR A 20 -6.04 -3.83 12.19
CA THR A 20 -4.93 -4.47 12.92
C THR A 20 -3.80 -4.83 11.97
N ALA A 21 -2.57 -4.94 12.47
CA ALA A 21 -1.42 -5.30 11.63
C ALA A 21 -1.62 -6.66 10.93
N ARG A 22 -2.30 -7.61 11.57
CA ARG A 22 -2.68 -8.88 10.95
C ARG A 22 -3.61 -8.69 9.75
N ALA A 23 -4.60 -7.80 9.86
CA ALA A 23 -5.53 -7.52 8.77
C ALA A 23 -4.84 -6.80 7.60
N TYR A 24 -3.99 -5.81 7.88
CA TYR A 24 -3.18 -5.14 6.86
C TYR A 24 -2.19 -6.10 6.18
N ASN A 25 -1.53 -6.97 6.95
CA ASN A 25 -0.65 -7.99 6.37
C ASN A 25 -1.40 -8.89 5.39
N ALA A 26 -2.60 -9.33 5.75
CA ALA A 26 -3.43 -10.16 4.87
C ALA A 26 -3.83 -9.39 3.60
N LEU A 27 -4.23 -8.12 3.73
CA LEU A 27 -4.57 -7.27 2.60
C LEU A 27 -3.40 -7.11 1.62
N PHE A 28 -2.23 -6.70 2.11
CA PHE A 28 -1.08 -6.43 1.23
C PHE A 28 -0.50 -7.70 0.62
N LYS A 29 -0.52 -8.84 1.33
CA LYS A 29 -0.18 -10.13 0.73
C LYS A 29 -1.16 -10.50 -0.38
N ARG A 30 -2.46 -10.34 -0.14
CA ARG A 30 -3.48 -10.60 -1.16
C ARG A 30 -3.30 -9.71 -2.39
N LEU A 31 -2.88 -8.46 -2.20
CA LEU A 31 -2.56 -7.55 -3.30
C LEU A 31 -1.41 -8.09 -4.17
N LEU A 32 -0.33 -8.58 -3.55
CA LEU A 32 0.81 -9.18 -4.25
C LEU A 32 0.49 -10.53 -4.89
N GLU A 33 -0.46 -11.30 -4.36
CA GLU A 33 -0.96 -12.51 -5.03
C GLU A 33 -1.69 -12.16 -6.34
N ILE A 34 -2.37 -11.02 -6.38
CA ILE A 34 -3.10 -10.55 -7.58
C ILE A 34 -2.14 -9.94 -8.59
N GLU A 35 -1.20 -9.11 -8.14
CA GLU A 35 -0.17 -8.48 -8.98
C GLU A 35 1.23 -8.72 -8.40
N PRO A 36 1.87 -9.86 -8.71
CA PRO A 36 3.17 -10.23 -8.14
C PRO A 36 4.32 -9.32 -8.56
N GLN A 37 4.19 -8.58 -9.66
CA GLN A 37 5.23 -7.70 -10.16
C GLN A 37 5.14 -6.29 -9.54
N TRP A 38 4.20 -6.07 -8.61
CA TRP A 38 4.04 -4.76 -7.99
C TRP A 38 5.22 -4.43 -7.06
N THR A 39 6.12 -3.59 -7.55
CA THR A 39 7.27 -3.07 -6.79
C THR A 39 7.19 -1.54 -6.67
N PRO A 40 6.37 -1.00 -5.73
CA PRO A 40 6.23 0.45 -5.59
C PRO A 40 7.51 1.06 -5.00
N GLN A 41 7.93 2.20 -5.53
CA GLN A 41 9.07 2.97 -4.98
C GLN A 41 8.66 3.82 -3.79
N THR A 42 7.43 4.32 -3.79
CA THR A 42 6.87 5.16 -2.72
C THR A 42 5.46 4.72 -2.40
N ILE A 43 5.15 4.61 -1.11
CA ILE A 43 3.80 4.36 -0.61
C ILE A 43 3.41 5.53 0.28
N ILE A 44 2.26 6.14 -0.03
CA ILE A 44 1.66 7.20 0.77
C ILE A 44 0.48 6.59 1.51
N VAL A 45 0.48 6.67 2.83
CA VAL A 45 -0.55 6.11 3.70
C VAL A 45 -0.69 7.01 4.92
N ASP A 46 -1.90 7.12 5.47
CA ASP A 46 -2.10 7.83 6.73
C ASP A 46 -1.18 7.28 7.83
N PHE A 47 -0.85 8.12 8.82
CA PHE A 47 0.01 7.75 9.95
C PHE A 47 -0.69 6.76 10.91
N GLU A 48 -0.88 5.54 10.42
CA GLU A 48 -1.44 4.43 11.16
C GLU A 48 -0.36 3.39 11.41
N ARG A 49 0.03 3.24 12.69
CA ARG A 49 1.16 2.38 13.09
C ARG A 49 1.04 0.96 12.56
N ALA A 50 -0.15 0.37 12.60
CA ALA A 50 -0.38 -0.99 12.14
C ALA A 50 -0.12 -1.13 10.63
N ALA A 51 -0.68 -0.22 9.81
CA ALA A 51 -0.47 -0.20 8.36
C ALA A 51 1.01 0.01 8.01
N MET A 52 1.68 0.97 8.65
CA MET A 52 3.10 1.24 8.40
C MET A 52 4.01 0.04 8.71
N VAL A 53 3.78 -0.64 9.85
CA VAL A 53 4.53 -1.84 10.22
C VAL A 53 4.31 -2.95 9.19
N SER A 54 3.06 -3.16 8.77
CA SER A 54 2.71 -4.16 7.76
C SER A 54 3.35 -3.88 6.40
N LEU A 55 3.34 -2.63 5.95
CA LEU A 55 3.96 -2.23 4.68
C LEU A 55 5.47 -2.46 4.69
N LYS A 56 6.17 -2.07 5.77
CA LYS A 56 7.62 -2.31 5.91
C LYS A 56 7.99 -3.79 5.93
N ALA A 57 7.11 -4.64 6.44
CA ALA A 57 7.36 -6.08 6.51
C ALA A 57 7.14 -6.79 5.15
N ILE A 58 6.35 -6.20 4.25
CA ILE A 58 5.93 -6.84 2.99
C ILE A 58 6.65 -6.25 1.79
N PHE A 59 6.79 -4.93 1.73
CA PHE A 59 7.47 -4.25 0.64
C PHE A 59 8.89 -3.90 1.06
N ASN A 60 9.86 -4.57 0.44
CA ASN A 60 11.28 -4.27 0.62
C ASN A 60 11.65 -3.02 -0.19
N ASN A 61 12.58 -2.21 0.32
CA ASN A 61 13.19 -1.08 -0.40
C ASN A 61 12.21 0.03 -0.84
N VAL A 62 11.13 0.24 -0.08
CA VAL A 62 10.12 1.27 -0.35
C VAL A 62 10.28 2.49 0.57
N THR A 63 10.04 3.69 0.02
CA THR A 63 9.91 4.91 0.84
C THR A 63 8.45 5.05 1.30
N ILE A 64 8.21 4.98 2.60
CA ILE A 64 6.87 5.20 3.17
C ILE A 64 6.77 6.65 3.64
N ARG A 65 5.74 7.35 3.17
CA ARG A 65 5.38 8.70 3.60
C ARG A 65 4.00 8.65 4.24
N GLY A 66 3.83 9.34 5.36
CA GLY A 66 2.56 9.49 6.05
C GLY A 66 2.46 10.82 6.75
#